data_AF-A0A7Y6CUE8-F1
#
_entry.id   AF-A0A7Y6CUE8-F1
#
_cell.length_a   1.000
_cell.length_b   1.000
_cell.length_c   1.000
_cell.angle_alpha   90.00
_cell.angle_beta   90.00
_cell.angle_gamma   90.00
#
_symmetry.space_group_name_H-M   'P 1'
#
loop_
_entity.id
_entity.type
_entity.pdbx_description
1 polymer ?
#
loop_
_entity_poly.entity_id
_entity_poly.type
_entity_poly.pdbx_seq_one_letter_code
_entity_poly.pdbx_strand_id
1 'polypeptide(L)'
;MQHDRPTPQELAEAVREFLQEEILPTLDDHRLKFRTLVAINGLGIAERELRATTEEREQDWELARRIRAGDLPEGAVATLKEQVARKLRVSNPRALAKYEQ
;
A
#
# COMPACT_ATOMS: atom_id res chain seq x y z
N MET A 1 -15.89 20.79 18.35
CA MET A 1 -14.90 20.94 17.26
C MET A 1 -13.69 20.13 17.65
N GLN A 2 -13.59 18.90 17.16
CA GLN A 2 -12.53 17.95 17.51
C GLN A 2 -11.78 17.62 16.23
N HIS A 3 -11.01 18.59 15.72
CA HIS A 3 -10.29 18.49 14.44
C HIS A 3 -8.85 19.06 14.48
N ASP A 4 -8.26 19.25 15.66
CA ASP A 4 -6.96 19.93 15.75
C ASP A 4 -5.73 19.01 15.79
N ARG A 5 -5.91 17.68 15.59
CA ARG A 5 -4.78 16.76 15.51
C ARG A 5 -4.83 15.90 14.25
N PRO A 6 -3.72 15.85 13.49
CA PRO A 6 -3.62 14.99 12.33
C PRO A 6 -3.71 13.53 12.73
N THR A 7 -4.37 12.74 11.90
CA THR A 7 -4.44 11.29 11.99
C THR A 7 -3.07 10.65 11.69
N PRO A 8 -2.83 9.41 12.13
CA PRO A 8 -1.60 8.68 11.77
C PRO A 8 -1.39 8.56 10.25
N GLN A 9 -2.47 8.50 9.47
CA GLN A 9 -2.40 8.47 8.01
C GLN A 9 -1.91 9.80 7.45
N GLU A 10 -2.51 10.91 7.87
CA GLU A 10 -2.09 12.26 7.44
C GLU A 10 -0.65 12.56 7.84
N LEU A 11 -0.20 12.08 9.01
CA LEU A 11 1.20 12.21 9.43
C LEU A 11 2.15 11.39 8.54
N ALA A 12 1.79 10.15 8.21
CA ALA A 12 2.63 9.30 7.37
C ALA A 12 2.75 9.87 5.95
N GLU A 13 1.64 10.35 5.39
CA GLU A 13 1.57 11.02 4.09
C GLU A 13 2.44 12.29 4.07
N ALA A 14 2.26 13.19 5.04
CA ALA A 14 3.03 14.43 5.12
C ALA A 14 4.55 14.18 5.24
N VAL A 15 4.96 13.19 6.05
CA VAL A 15 6.38 12.83 6.17
C VAL A 15 6.91 12.24 4.86
N ARG A 16 6.12 11.40 4.18
CA ARG A 16 6.52 10.81 2.90
C ARG A 16 6.71 11.88 1.83
N GLU A 17 5.77 12.82 1.72
CA GLU A 17 5.82 13.95 0.78
C GLU A 17 7.05 14.82 1.05
N PHE A 18 7.28 15.22 2.31
CA PHE A 18 8.47 15.96 2.70
C PHE A 18 9.78 15.24 2.29
N LEU A 19 9.89 13.95 2.60
CA LEU A 19 11.08 13.17 2.23
C LEU A 19 11.27 13.08 0.72
N GLN A 20 10.17 12.99 -0.04
CA GLN A 20 10.21 12.81 -1.49
C GLN A 20 10.47 14.12 -2.24
N GLU A 21 9.84 15.21 -1.83
CA GLU A 21 9.82 16.47 -2.56
C GLU A 21 10.89 17.45 -2.10
N GLU A 22 11.22 17.45 -0.80
CA GLU A 22 12.19 18.39 -0.25
C GLU A 22 13.53 17.74 0.03
N ILE A 23 13.56 16.53 0.60
CA ILE A 23 14.82 15.92 1.04
C ILE A 23 15.52 15.16 -0.09
N LEU A 24 14.82 14.26 -0.77
CA LEU A 24 15.43 13.42 -1.79
C LEU A 24 16.20 14.20 -2.88
N PRO A 25 15.71 15.37 -3.38
CA PRO A 25 16.42 16.16 -4.37
C PRO A 25 17.70 16.82 -3.85
N THR A 26 17.83 17.07 -2.54
CA THR A 26 18.98 17.75 -1.94
C THR A 26 20.11 16.80 -1.55
N LEU A 27 19.87 15.49 -1.62
CA LEU A 27 20.89 14.50 -1.31
C LEU A 27 21.86 14.38 -2.48
N ASP A 28 23.14 14.22 -2.19
CA ASP A 28 24.17 13.87 -3.19
C ASP A 28 24.75 12.48 -2.95
N ASP A 29 24.86 12.07 -1.68
CA ASP A 29 25.34 10.76 -1.28
C ASP A 29 24.40 9.64 -1.73
N HIS A 30 24.93 8.70 -2.52
CA HIS A 30 24.15 7.62 -3.13
C HIS A 30 23.57 6.65 -2.09
N ARG A 31 24.29 6.38 -1.00
CA ARG A 31 23.82 5.49 0.07
C ARG A 31 22.66 6.12 0.84
N LEU A 32 22.74 7.42 1.11
CA LEU A 32 21.69 8.18 1.79
C LEU A 32 20.45 8.34 0.89
N LYS A 33 20.63 8.60 -0.42
CA LYS A 33 19.53 8.55 -1.41
C LYS A 33 18.79 7.22 -1.37
N PHE A 34 19.53 6.11 -1.44
CA PHE A 34 18.93 4.77 -1.40
C PHE A 34 18.12 4.54 -0.11
N ARG A 35 18.68 4.88 1.05
CA ARG A 35 17.98 4.75 2.34
C ARG A 35 16.73 5.62 2.42
N THR A 36 16.77 6.81 1.84
CA THR A 36 15.61 7.73 1.79
C THR A 36 14.51 7.15 0.90
N LEU A 37 14.85 6.60 -0.26
CA LEU A 37 13.90 5.87 -1.10
C LEU A 37 13.28 4.67 -0.37
N VAL A 38 14.07 3.92 0.39
CA VAL A 38 13.56 2.81 1.22
C VAL A 38 12.57 3.32 2.28
N ALA A 39 12.88 4.43 2.95
CA ALA A 39 11.98 5.04 3.93
C ALA A 39 10.66 5.52 3.30
N ILE A 40 10.73 6.22 2.16
CA ILE A 40 9.55 6.66 1.38
C ILE A 40 8.67 5.46 1.00
N ASN A 41 9.29 4.38 0.52
CA ASN A 41 8.56 3.15 0.19
C ASN A 41 7.93 2.49 1.42
N GLY A 42 8.63 2.48 2.56
CA GLY A 42 8.13 1.98 3.84
C GLY A 42 6.92 2.76 4.33
N LEU A 43 6.96 4.09 4.25
CA LEU A 43 5.82 4.97 4.58
C LEU A 43 4.63 4.70 3.67
N GLY A 44 4.85 4.52 2.36
CA GLY A 44 3.78 4.14 1.44
C GLY A 44 3.14 2.78 1.78
N ILE A 45 3.88 1.83 2.37
CA ILE A 45 3.29 0.59 2.91
C ILE A 45 2.43 0.90 4.13
N ALA A 46 2.96 1.68 5.08
CA ALA A 46 2.23 2.06 6.29
C ALA A 46 0.93 2.82 5.98
N GLU A 47 0.93 3.75 5.02
CA GLU A 47 -0.26 4.45 4.55
C GLU A 47 -1.34 3.50 4.01
N ARG A 48 -0.93 2.46 3.26
CA ARG A 48 -1.87 1.44 2.76
C ARG A 48 -2.44 0.59 3.88
N GLU A 49 -1.63 0.23 4.87
CA GLU A 49 -2.09 -0.52 6.06
C GLU A 49 -3.05 0.32 6.91
N LEU A 50 -2.78 1.62 7.05
CA LEU A 50 -3.64 2.54 7.81
C LEU A 50 -4.98 2.80 7.09
N ARG A 51 -5.00 2.72 5.76
CA ARG A 51 -6.22 2.84 4.94
C ARG A 51 -7.07 1.56 4.92
N ALA A 52 -6.45 0.40 5.15
CA ALA A 52 -7.16 -0.88 5.14
C ALA A 52 -8.08 -1.00 6.36
N THR A 53 -9.35 -1.30 6.12
CA THR A 53 -10.30 -1.54 7.22
C THR A 53 -9.99 -2.87 7.93
N THR A 54 -10.34 -2.99 9.21
CA THR A 54 -10.16 -4.25 9.96
C THR A 54 -10.87 -5.42 9.28
N GLU A 55 -12.07 -5.20 8.72
CA GLU A 55 -12.84 -6.22 8.01
C GLU A 55 -12.15 -6.67 6.71
N GLU A 56 -11.61 -5.76 5.90
CA GLU A 56 -10.85 -6.12 4.69
C GLU A 56 -9.60 -6.93 5.02
N ARG A 57 -8.93 -6.60 6.13
CA ARG A 57 -7.75 -7.35 6.59
C ARG A 57 -8.14 -8.77 7.00
N GLU A 58 -9.18 -8.93 7.82
CA GLU A 58 -9.64 -10.26 8.27
C GLU A 58 -10.07 -11.15 7.10
N GLN A 59 -10.76 -10.59 6.10
CA GLN A 59 -11.16 -11.31 4.89
C GLN A 59 -9.95 -11.78 4.07
N ASP A 60 -8.94 -10.93 3.88
CA ASP A 60 -7.71 -11.29 3.17
C ASP A 60 -6.93 -12.39 3.92
N TRP A 61 -6.88 -12.32 5.26
CA TRP A 61 -6.23 -13.33 6.10
C TRP A 61 -6.94 -14.68 6.04
N GLU A 62 -8.28 -14.69 6.13
CA GLU A 62 -9.08 -15.91 6.08
C GLU A 62 -9.01 -16.58 4.71
N LEU A 63 -9.09 -15.81 3.62
CA LEU A 63 -8.91 -16.34 2.27
C LEU A 63 -7.52 -16.96 2.10
N ALA A 64 -6.46 -16.29 2.56
CA ALA A 64 -5.11 -16.80 2.50
C ALA A 64 -4.93 -18.08 3.35
N ARG A 65 -5.61 -18.17 4.50
CA ARG A 65 -5.62 -19.36 5.36
C ARG A 65 -6.27 -20.55 4.64
N ARG A 66 -7.43 -20.36 4.01
CA ARG A 66 -8.16 -21.41 3.27
C ARG A 66 -7.37 -21.93 2.08
N ILE A 67 -6.77 -21.04 1.28
CA ILE A 67 -5.90 -21.40 0.16
C ILE A 67 -4.72 -22.28 0.63
N ARG A 68 -4.03 -21.88 1.72
CA ARG A 68 -2.92 -22.67 2.29
C ARG A 68 -3.35 -24.02 2.85
N ALA A 69 -4.60 -24.14 3.29
CA ALA A 69 -5.19 -25.40 3.76
C ALA A 69 -5.66 -26.31 2.60
N GLY A 70 -5.53 -25.88 1.35
CA GLY A 70 -6.00 -26.63 0.17
C GLY A 70 -7.51 -26.51 -0.08
N ASP A 71 -8.23 -25.73 0.75
CA ASP A 71 -9.61 -25.36 0.53
C ASP A 71 -9.66 -24.11 -0.35
N LEU A 72 -9.55 -24.31 -1.66
CA LEU A 72 -9.68 -23.24 -2.64
C LEU A 72 -11.16 -23.04 -2.98
N PRO A 73 -11.80 -21.94 -2.53
CA PRO A 73 -13.19 -21.67 -2.88
C PRO A 73 -13.37 -21.60 -4.40
N GLU A 74 -14.51 -22.08 -4.91
CA GLU A 74 -14.85 -21.86 -6.32
C GLU A 74 -14.84 -20.36 -6.64
N GLY A 75 -14.21 -20.00 -7.75
CA GLY A 75 -14.08 -18.60 -8.17
C GLY A 75 -13.03 -17.78 -7.42
N ALA A 76 -12.29 -18.34 -6.46
CA ALA A 76 -11.30 -17.60 -5.66
C ALA A 76 -10.28 -16.84 -6.51
N VAL A 77 -9.84 -17.40 -7.63
CA VAL A 77 -8.91 -16.73 -8.57
C VAL A 77 -9.56 -15.48 -9.19
N ALA A 78 -10.85 -15.53 -9.55
CA ALA A 78 -11.57 -14.40 -10.11
C ALA A 78 -11.76 -13.29 -9.06
N THR A 79 -12.17 -13.66 -7.84
CA THR A 79 -12.30 -12.72 -6.71
C THR A 79 -10.97 -12.05 -6.37
N LEU A 80 -9.88 -12.82 -6.33
CA LEU A 80 -8.55 -12.30 -6.04
C LEU A 80 -8.07 -11.34 -7.13
N LYS A 81 -8.31 -11.67 -8.41
CA LYS A 81 -8.00 -10.77 -9.54
C LYS A 81 -8.74 -9.45 -9.42
N GLU A 82 -10.02 -9.47 -9.06
CA GLU A 82 -10.81 -8.25 -8.90
C GLU A 82 -10.36 -7.39 -7.71
N GLN A 83 -10.03 -8.03 -6.58
CA GLN A 83 -9.44 -7.35 -5.43
C GLN A 83 -8.09 -6.71 -5.77
N VAL A 84 -7.21 -7.44 -6.46
CA VAL A 84 -5.91 -6.93 -6.91
C VAL A 84 -6.10 -5.78 -7.89
N ALA A 85 -7.01 -5.91 -8.86
CA ALA A 85 -7.31 -4.84 -9.81
C ALA A 85 -7.77 -3.55 -9.11
N ARG A 86 -8.66 -3.66 -8.12
CA ARG A 86 -9.11 -2.54 -7.29
C ARG A 86 -7.96 -1.91 -6.51
N LYS A 87 -7.08 -2.70 -5.89
CA LYS A 87 -5.89 -2.19 -5.18
C LYS A 87 -4.91 -1.52 -6.16
N LEU A 88 -4.72 -2.05 -7.36
CA LEU A 88 -3.83 -1.49 -8.38
C LEU A 88 -4.35 -0.18 -8.97
N ARG A 89 -5.66 0.00 -9.13
CA ARG A 89 -6.24 1.31 -9.55
C ARG A 89 -5.82 2.46 -8.63
N VAL A 90 -5.65 2.18 -7.33
CA VAL A 90 -5.25 3.17 -6.34
C VAL A 90 -3.73 3.29 -6.24
N SER A 91 -3.03 2.15 -6.18
CA SER A 91 -1.59 2.12 -5.83
C SER A 91 -0.66 2.21 -7.04
N ASN A 92 -1.04 1.68 -8.20
CA ASN A 92 -0.22 1.70 -9.41
C ASN A 92 -1.07 1.43 -10.68
N PRO A 93 -1.71 2.46 -11.26
CA PRO A 93 -2.58 2.31 -12.43
C PRO A 93 -1.88 1.73 -13.66
N ARG A 94 -0.56 1.98 -13.80
CA ARG A 94 0.23 1.43 -14.92
C ARG A 94 0.41 -0.08 -14.84
N ALA A 95 0.51 -0.64 -13.63
CA ALA A 95 0.58 -2.08 -13.44
C ALA A 95 -0.74 -2.78 -13.76
N LEU A 96 -1.88 -2.10 -13.59
CA LEU A 96 -3.19 -2.64 -13.95
C LEU A 96 -3.34 -2.86 -15.46
N ALA A 97 -2.86 -1.93 -16.28
CA ALA A 97 -2.95 -2.02 -17.74
C ALA A 97 -2.24 -3.27 -18.31
N LYS A 98 -1.24 -3.80 -17.59
CA LYS A 98 -0.53 -5.03 -17.96
C LYS A 98 -1.31 -6.31 -17.60
N TYR A 99 -2.28 -6.22 -16.68
CA TYR A 99 -3.13 -7.35 -16.26
C TYR A 99 -4.40 -7.50 -17.11
N GLU A 100 -4.79 -6.46 -17.86
CA GLU A 100 -5.97 -6.44 -18.74
C GLU A 100 -5.68 -6.88 -20.19
N GLN A 101 -4.42 -7.17 -20.52
CA GLN A 101 -3.96 -7.76 -21.80
C GLN A 101 -3.77 -9.27 -21.69
#